data_AF-A0AAU8DUY7-F1
#
_entry.id   AF-A0AAU8DUY7-F1
#
_cell.length_a   1.000
_cell.length_b   1.000
_cell.length_c   1.000
_cell.angle_alpha   90.00
_cell.angle_beta   90.00
_cell.angle_gamma   90.00
#
_symmetry.space_group_name_H-M   'P 1'
#
loop_
_entity.id
_entity.type
_entity.pdbx_description
1 polymer ?
#
loop_
_entity_poly.entity_id
_entity_poly.type
_entity_poly.pdbx_seq_one_letter_code
_entity_poly.pdbx_strand_id
1 'polypeptide(L)'
;MAETGVRAAGGERRSNIHLRPTNSASARLALLFRDHLRASPQRIVDWSEFKTRVAQHTDDLASYGQIKLPAWRLLMDLAEIWAQQTAWRGVNAA
;
A
#
# COMPACT_ATOMS: atom_id res chain seq x y z
N MET A 1 9.17 9.31 -26.22
CA MET A 1 8.68 7.98 -26.62
C MET A 1 7.60 7.58 -25.62
N ALA A 2 6.34 7.58 -26.04
CA ALA A 2 5.20 7.30 -25.15
C ALA A 2 5.03 5.78 -25.01
N GLU A 3 5.17 5.25 -23.80
CA GLU A 3 4.83 3.87 -23.49
C GLU A 3 3.31 3.72 -23.58
N THR A 4 2.86 3.04 -24.63
CA THR A 4 1.46 2.68 -24.84
C THR A 4 1.12 1.54 -23.89
N GLY A 5 0.55 1.87 -22.73
CA GLY A 5 0.04 0.87 -21.80
C GLY A 5 -1.06 0.04 -22.46
N VAL A 6 -0.91 -1.28 -22.45
CA VAL A 6 -1.93 -2.24 -22.90
C VAL A 6 -3.25 -1.94 -22.18
N ARG A 7 -4.27 -1.52 -22.95
CA ARG A 7 -5.64 -1.42 -22.45
C ARG A 7 -6.19 -2.83 -22.26
N ALA A 8 -6.45 -3.22 -21.02
CA ALA A 8 -7.17 -4.46 -20.73
C ALA A 8 -8.51 -4.46 -21.50
N ALA A 9 -8.84 -5.58 -22.15
CA ALA A 9 -10.13 -5.78 -22.79
C ALA A 9 -11.25 -5.52 -21.77
N GLY A 10 -12.23 -4.70 -22.15
CA GLY A 10 -13.29 -4.26 -21.24
C GLY A 10 -14.05 -5.46 -20.67
N GLY A 11 -14.05 -5.63 -19.35
CA GLY A 11 -14.82 -6.65 -18.63
C GLY A 11 -14.12 -7.23 -17.40
N GLU A 12 -12.79 -7.31 -17.40
CA GLU A 12 -12.04 -7.96 -16.31
C GLU A 12 -11.55 -6.97 -15.23
N ARG A 13 -11.59 -7.39 -13.96
CA ARG A 13 -11.03 -6.61 -12.85
C ARG A 13 -9.51 -6.57 -12.96
N ARG A 14 -8.98 -5.41 -13.33
CA ARG A 14 -7.53 -5.14 -13.32
C ARG A 14 -6.93 -5.50 -11.96
N SER A 15 -5.82 -6.24 -11.99
CA SER A 15 -5.13 -6.72 -10.80
C SER A 15 -3.63 -6.43 -10.90
N ASN A 16 -3.03 -5.98 -9.80
CA ASN A 16 -1.59 -5.81 -9.68
C ASN A 16 -1.01 -7.04 -8.98
N ILE A 17 -0.15 -7.80 -9.67
CA ILE A 17 0.53 -8.98 -9.12
C ILE A 17 1.97 -8.59 -8.76
N HIS A 18 2.31 -8.66 -7.47
CA HIS A 18 3.66 -8.37 -7.00
C HIS A 18 4.39 -9.67 -6.64
N LEU A 19 5.37 -10.05 -7.46
CA LEU A 19 6.31 -11.14 -7.14
C LEU A 19 7.48 -10.57 -6.36
N ARG A 20 7.79 -11.16 -5.20
CA ARG A 20 8.85 -10.69 -4.31
C ARG A 20 9.62 -11.88 -3.75
N PRO A 21 10.95 -11.80 -3.60
CA PRO A 21 11.71 -12.84 -2.91
C PRO A 21 11.21 -13.02 -1.48
N THR A 22 11.22 -14.27 -1.02
CA THR A 22 10.95 -14.60 0.39
C THR A 22 11.87 -13.78 1.30
N ASN A 23 11.34 -13.27 2.40
CA ASN A 23 12.06 -12.44 3.39
C ASN A 23 12.66 -11.14 2.85
N SER A 24 12.31 -10.70 1.65
CA SER A 24 12.77 -9.40 1.15
C SER A 24 12.16 -8.23 1.93
N ALA A 25 12.88 -7.11 2.01
CA ALA A 25 12.39 -5.89 2.65
C ALA A 25 11.07 -5.42 2.04
N SER A 26 10.92 -5.50 0.71
CA SER A 26 9.68 -5.13 0.04
C SER A 26 8.51 -6.07 0.36
N ALA A 27 8.76 -7.36 0.60
CA ALA A 27 7.74 -8.30 1.06
C ALA A 27 7.32 -7.98 2.50
N ARG A 28 8.28 -7.71 3.39
CA ARG A 28 8.01 -7.29 4.77
C ARG A 28 7.16 -6.03 4.81
N LEU A 29 7.53 -4.97 4.07
CA LEU A 29 6.80 -3.71 4.05
C LEU A 29 5.35 -3.89 3.58
N ALA A 30 5.12 -4.74 2.58
CA ALA A 30 3.77 -5.03 2.10
C ALA A 30 2.90 -5.71 3.17
N LEU A 31 3.47 -6.66 3.92
CA LEU A 31 2.77 -7.35 5.01
C LEU A 31 2.56 -6.43 6.23
N LEU A 32 3.59 -5.65 6.59
CA LEU A 32 3.53 -4.71 7.70
C LEU A 32 2.44 -3.67 7.48
N PHE A 33 2.39 -3.07 6.28
CA PHE A 33 1.34 -2.15 5.89
C PHE A 33 -0.06 -2.75 6.06
N ARG A 34 -0.27 -3.98 5.54
CA ARG A 34 -1.55 -4.68 5.62
C ARG A 34 -1.97 -4.92 7.06
N ASP A 35 -1.06 -5.46 7.87
CA ASP A 35 -1.37 -5.90 9.23
C ASP A 35 -1.53 -4.71 10.17
N HIS A 36 -0.72 -3.67 10.01
CA HIS A 36 -0.84 -2.43 10.75
C HIS A 36 -2.21 -1.76 10.54
N LEU A 37 -2.70 -1.72 9.30
CA LEU A 37 -4.05 -1.22 9.02
C LEU A 37 -5.12 -2.12 9.63
N ARG A 38 -5.00 -3.44 9.49
CA ARG A 38 -5.98 -4.39 10.02
C ARG A 38 -6.07 -4.43 11.54
N ALA A 39 -5.03 -4.01 12.24
CA ALA A 39 -5.02 -3.94 13.70
C ALA A 39 -5.97 -2.86 14.28
N SER A 40 -6.54 -1.97 13.45
CA SER A 40 -7.51 -0.97 13.89
C SER A 40 -8.52 -0.63 12.80
N PRO A 41 -9.84 -0.82 13.04
CA PRO A 41 -10.87 -0.42 12.08
C PRO A 41 -10.76 1.06 11.67
N GLN A 42 -10.39 1.95 12.60
CA GLN A 42 -10.23 3.37 12.32
C GLN A 42 -9.10 3.65 11.31
N ARG A 43 -7.96 2.96 11.44
CA ARG A 43 -6.85 3.11 10.46
C ARG A 43 -7.28 2.74 9.04
N ILE A 44 -8.13 1.73 8.89
CA ILE A 44 -8.69 1.35 7.58
C ILE A 44 -9.57 2.48 7.03
N VAL A 45 -10.43 3.06 7.87
CA VAL A 45 -11.30 4.18 7.48
C VAL A 45 -10.47 5.38 7.06
N ASP A 46 -9.55 5.85 7.90
CA ASP A 46 -8.73 7.03 7.65
C ASP A 46 -7.90 6.88 6.37
N TRP A 47 -7.23 5.73 6.19
CA TRP A 47 -6.44 5.47 5.00
C TRP A 47 -7.30 5.35 3.73
N SER A 48 -8.52 4.82 3.85
CA SER A 48 -9.44 4.72 2.71
C SER A 48 -9.98 6.08 2.31
N GLU A 49 -10.33 6.92 3.27
CA GLU A 49 -10.75 8.30 3.04
C GLU A 49 -9.63 9.11 2.39
N PHE A 50 -8.40 9.03 2.93
CA PHE A 50 -7.23 9.69 2.36
C PHE A 50 -7.05 9.32 0.87
N LYS A 51 -7.01 8.02 0.55
CA LYS A 51 -6.88 7.55 -0.84
C LYS A 51 -8.01 8.05 -1.73
N THR A 52 -9.24 8.13 -1.22
CA THR A 52 -10.42 8.59 -1.96
C THR A 52 -10.28 10.08 -2.28
N ARG A 53 -9.88 10.89 -1.30
CA ARG A 53 -9.64 12.33 -1.49
C ARG A 53 -8.49 12.59 -2.47
N VAL A 54 -7.39 11.83 -2.41
CA VAL A 54 -6.31 11.96 -3.41
C VAL A 54 -6.83 11.63 -4.80
N ALA A 55 -7.58 10.54 -4.97
CA ALA A 55 -8.12 10.15 -6.26
C ALA A 55 -9.08 11.20 -6.87
N GLN A 56 -9.80 11.95 -6.04
CA GLN A 56 -10.67 13.04 -6.48
C GLN A 56 -9.90 14.26 -7.02
N HIS A 57 -8.61 14.39 -6.69
CA HIS A 57 -7.77 15.54 -7.05
C HIS A 57 -6.62 15.18 -7.99
N THR A 58 -6.64 13.98 -8.58
CA THR A 58 -5.61 13.51 -9.52
C THR A 58 -6.24 12.85 -10.73
N ASP A 59 -5.81 13.26 -11.92
CA ASP A 59 -6.35 12.74 -13.18
C ASP A 59 -5.66 11.45 -13.65
N ASP A 60 -4.49 11.14 -13.10
CA ASP A 60 -3.66 10.01 -13.50
C ASP A 60 -2.98 9.28 -12.33
N LEU A 61 -2.52 8.05 -12.59
CA LEU A 61 -1.90 7.19 -11.58
C LEU A 61 -0.54 7.68 -11.09
N ALA A 62 0.22 8.42 -11.91
CA ALA A 62 1.52 8.95 -11.52
C ALA A 62 1.33 10.09 -10.51
N SER A 63 0.44 11.03 -10.80
CA SER A 63 0.06 12.12 -9.88
C SER A 63 -0.52 11.58 -8.58
N TYR A 64 -1.42 10.60 -8.67
CA TYR A 64 -1.95 9.86 -7.51
C TYR A 64 -0.84 9.25 -6.65
N GLY A 65 0.13 8.59 -7.30
CA GLY A 65 1.27 7.97 -6.63
C GLY A 65 2.15 8.99 -5.91
N GLN A 66 2.45 10.11 -6.56
CA GLN A 66 3.31 11.17 -6.01
C GLN A 66 2.67 11.84 -4.78
N ILE A 67 1.39 12.20 -4.84
CA ILE A 67 0.68 12.81 -3.70
C ILE A 67 0.55 11.83 -2.52
N LYS A 68 0.29 10.55 -2.80
CA LYS A 68 0.14 9.51 -1.77
C LYS A 68 1.47 9.17 -1.08
N LEU A 69 2.60 9.31 -1.77
CA LEU A 69 3.90 8.79 -1.31
C LEU A 69 4.36 9.34 0.05
N PRO A 70 4.33 10.67 0.33
CA PRO A 70 4.73 11.19 1.64
C PRO A 70 3.86 10.65 2.79
N ALA A 71 2.54 10.59 2.60
CA ALA A 71 1.62 10.05 3.60
C ALA A 71 1.86 8.55 3.84
N TRP A 72 2.17 7.79 2.78
CA TRP A 72 2.55 6.39 2.92
C TRP A 72 3.83 6.21 3.75
N ARG A 73 4.84 7.06 3.57
CA ARG A 73 6.09 7.01 4.36
C ARG A 73 5.82 7.21 5.85
N LEU A 74 5.07 8.25 6.21
CA LEU A 74 4.67 8.51 7.60
C LEU A 74 3.86 7.36 8.20
N LEU A 75 2.95 6.78 7.41
CA LEU A 75 2.20 5.60 7.84
C LEU A 75 3.12 4.40 8.10
N MET A 76 4.15 4.20 7.27
CA MET A 76 5.12 3.14 7.51
C MET A 76 5.95 3.37 8.76
N ASP A 77 6.31 4.62 9.09
CA ASP A 77 6.98 4.95 10.35
C ASP A 77 6.10 4.58 11.56
N LEU A 78 4.80 4.92 11.51
CA LEU A 78 3.81 4.51 12.51
C LEU A 78 3.64 2.99 12.57
N ALA A 79 3.71 2.31 11.42
CA ALA A 79 3.62 0.87 11.34
C ALA A 79 4.83 0.18 11.98
N GLU A 80 6.03 0.72 11.80
CA GLU A 80 7.25 0.22 12.44
C GLU A 80 7.19 0.35 13.97
N ILE A 81 6.73 1.50 14.47
CA ILE A 81 6.49 1.70 15.91
C ILE A 81 5.51 0.66 16.45
N TRP A 82 4.38 0.49 15.77
CA TRP A 82 3.37 -0.51 16.14
C TRP A 82 3.94 -1.94 16.12
N ALA A 83 4.77 -2.27 15.12
CA ALA A 83 5.37 -3.60 15.01
C ALA A 83 6.30 -3.90 16.19
N GLN A 84 7.09 -2.92 16.63
CA GLN A 84 7.94 -3.05 17.82
C GLN A 84 7.09 -3.25 19.08
N GLN A 85 6.04 -2.44 19.27
CA GLN A 85 5.17 -2.50 20.45
C GLN A 85 4.38 -3.81 20.57
N THR A 86 4.06 -4.44 19.44
CA THR A 86 3.25 -5.67 19.39
C THR A 86 4.07 -6.93 19.14
N ALA A 87 5.41 -6.80 19.06
CA ALA A 87 6.32 -7.87 18.64
C ALA A 87 5.86 -8.54 17.32
N TRP A 88 5.32 -7.76 16.38
CA TRP A 88 4.85 -8.26 15.09
C TRP A 88 6.00 -8.86 14.28
N ARG A 89 5.84 -10.10 13.79
CA ARG A 89 6.87 -10.84 13.04
C ARG A 89 6.54 -11.11 11.57
N GLY A 90 5.35 -10.72 11.11
CA GLY A 90 4.87 -11.07 9.77
C GLY A 90 4.62 -12.56 9.60
N VAL A 91 4.62 -13.06 8.35
CA VAL A 91 4.26 -14.46 8.02
C VAL A 91 5.38 -15.46 8.36
N ASN A 92 6.60 -15.01 8.66
CA ASN A 92 7.71 -15.87 9.07
C ASN A 92 8.11 -15.63 10.54
N ALA A 93 7.15 -15.76 11.45
CA ALA A 93 7.49 -16.15 12.82
C ALA A 93 7.97 -17.62 12.77
N ALA A 94 9.28 -17.81 12.68
CA ALA A 94 9.90 -19.01 13.26
C ALA A 94 9.79 -18.94 14.78
#